data_AF-A0A3D2SV15-F1
#
_entry.id   AF-A0A3D2SV15-F1
#
_cell.length_a   1.000
_cell.length_b   1.000
_cell.length_c   1.000
_cell.angle_alpha   90.00
_cell.angle_beta   90.00
_cell.angle_gamma   90.00
#
_symmetry.space_group_name_H-M   'P 1'
#
loop_
_entity.id
_entity.type
_entity.pdbx_description
1 polymer ?
#
loop_
_entity_poly.entity_id
_entity_poly.type
_entity_poly.pdbx_seq_one_letter_code
_entity_poly.pdbx_strand_id
1 'polypeptide(L)'
;MIRLSFLTFLLSFFTISAAYSWQPWDEKEAELSMACAATYSIASKAVKDKKLSTKGQSRDEVADHFQRLSNILRYFALNSGYEDKMKERYQEVVKKKQAEFSGRKGIEKITPAIDECDNHIDKLYDSYTG
;
A
#
# COMPACT_ATOMS: atom_id res chain seq x y z
N MET A 1 -7.29 -34.82 50.77
CA MET A 1 -6.85 -33.47 51.20
C MET A 1 -6.03 -32.86 50.08
N ILE A 2 -6.43 -31.67 49.66
CA ILE A 2 -6.03 -30.98 48.42
C ILE A 2 -4.65 -30.33 48.62
N ARG A 3 -3.69 -30.60 47.73
CA ARG A 3 -2.55 -29.70 47.50
C ARG A 3 -2.82 -28.93 46.21
N LEU A 4 -3.18 -27.66 46.36
CA LEU A 4 -3.16 -26.69 45.28
C LEU A 4 -1.71 -26.54 44.81
N SER A 5 -1.44 -26.99 43.59
CA SER A 5 -0.33 -26.49 42.78
C SER A 5 -0.88 -26.04 41.42
N PHE A 6 -1.97 -25.26 41.49
CA PHE A 6 -2.30 -24.28 40.47
C PHE A 6 -1.54 -23.01 40.82
N LEU A 7 -0.36 -22.81 40.24
CA LEU A 7 0.09 -21.53 39.72
C LEU A 7 1.51 -21.68 39.18
N THR A 8 1.71 -21.11 37.99
CA THR A 8 2.99 -20.66 37.46
C THR A 8 4.06 -21.74 37.20
N PHE A 9 3.87 -22.54 36.16
CA PHE A 9 4.96 -22.88 35.23
C PHE A 9 4.45 -23.24 33.83
N LEU A 10 3.42 -22.52 33.39
CA LEU A 10 2.78 -22.63 32.07
C LEU A 10 2.65 -21.23 31.43
N LEU A 11 3.63 -20.36 31.66
CA LEU A 11 3.61 -18.95 31.23
C LEU A 11 5.01 -18.44 30.87
N SER A 12 5.86 -19.26 30.26
CA SER A 12 7.24 -18.83 30.00
C SER A 12 7.82 -19.24 28.65
N PHE A 13 7.02 -19.55 27.63
CA PHE A 13 7.51 -19.57 26.23
C PHE A 13 6.46 -19.19 25.17
N PHE A 14 5.37 -18.52 25.55
CA PHE A 14 4.61 -17.71 24.60
C PHE A 14 5.19 -16.30 24.65
N THR A 15 6.15 -16.01 23.74
CA THR A 15 6.42 -14.70 23.10
C THR A 15 7.82 -14.69 22.44
N ILE A 16 8.06 -15.58 21.49
CA ILE A 16 8.87 -15.19 20.32
C ILE A 16 7.89 -14.81 19.21
N SER A 17 6.94 -13.94 19.56
CA SER A 17 6.44 -12.92 18.64
C SER A 17 7.44 -11.77 18.71
N ALA A 18 8.71 -12.03 18.38
CA ALA A 18 9.40 -11.05 17.56
C ALA A 18 8.66 -11.20 16.22
N ALA A 19 7.56 -10.50 16.00
CA ALA A 19 7.72 -9.16 15.44
C ALA A 19 8.92 -9.24 14.50
N TYR A 20 8.72 -9.90 13.35
CA TYR A 20 9.09 -9.24 12.12
C TYR A 20 8.41 -7.88 12.19
N SER A 21 9.03 -6.98 12.97
CA SER A 21 8.87 -5.56 12.82
C SER A 21 9.26 -5.41 11.38
N TRP A 22 8.26 -5.29 10.52
CA TRP A 22 8.35 -4.39 9.40
C TRP A 22 9.03 -3.17 10.01
N GLN A 23 10.35 -3.05 9.81
CA GLN A 23 11.09 -1.93 10.34
C GLN A 23 10.31 -0.69 9.90
N PRO A 24 10.23 0.36 10.74
CA PRO A 24 9.56 1.57 10.31
C PRO A 24 10.10 1.91 8.93
N TRP A 25 9.22 1.88 7.94
CA TRP A 25 9.55 2.31 6.59
C TRP A 25 10.11 3.70 6.74
N ASP A 26 11.19 3.99 6.04
CA ASP A 26 11.68 5.35 6.12
C ASP A 26 10.57 6.30 5.63
N GLU A 27 10.64 7.54 6.09
CA GLU A 27 9.58 8.50 5.79
C GLU A 27 9.36 8.68 4.27
N LYS A 28 10.40 8.53 3.46
CA LYS A 28 10.30 8.65 2.00
C LYS A 28 9.61 7.46 1.38
N GLU A 29 9.85 6.25 1.87
CA GLU A 29 9.15 5.03 1.44
C GLU A 29 7.66 5.12 1.76
N ALA A 30 7.31 5.64 2.94
CA ALA A 30 5.92 5.91 3.30
C ALA A 30 5.28 6.96 2.37
N GLU A 31 5.98 8.06 2.09
CA GLU A 31 5.51 9.11 1.17
C GLU A 31 5.32 8.58 -0.27
N LEU A 32 6.27 7.80 -0.79
CA LEU A 32 6.18 7.18 -2.12
C LEU A 32 5.02 6.19 -2.18
N SER A 33 4.83 5.41 -1.13
CA SER A 33 3.73 4.45 -1.05
C SER A 33 2.37 5.16 -1.01
N MET A 34 2.29 6.36 -0.45
CA MET A 34 1.08 7.21 -0.55
C MET A 34 0.85 7.74 -1.95
N ALA A 35 1.91 8.16 -2.63
CA ALA A 35 1.82 8.54 -4.03
C ALA A 35 1.31 7.37 -4.90
N CYS A 36 1.86 6.18 -4.70
CA CYS A 36 1.47 4.97 -5.44
C CYS A 36 0.07 4.48 -5.08
N ALA A 37 -0.33 4.55 -3.81
CA ALA A 37 -1.69 4.25 -3.41
C ALA A 37 -2.71 5.15 -4.15
N ALA A 38 -2.42 6.44 -4.26
CA ALA A 38 -3.26 7.37 -5.02
C ALA A 38 -3.25 7.07 -6.53
N THR A 39 -2.08 6.78 -7.12
CA THR A 39 -1.95 6.41 -8.54
C THR A 39 -2.80 5.19 -8.88
N TYR A 40 -2.68 4.09 -8.13
CA TYR A 40 -3.48 2.89 -8.40
C TYR A 40 -4.98 3.11 -8.17
N SER A 41 -5.38 3.93 -7.20
CA SER A 41 -6.80 4.27 -7.02
C SER A 41 -7.37 4.99 -8.26
N ILE A 42 -6.60 5.94 -8.81
CA ILE A 42 -6.99 6.67 -10.03
C ILE A 42 -6.97 5.73 -11.24
N ALA A 43 -5.98 4.85 -11.35
CA ALA A 43 -5.89 3.85 -12.41
C ALA A 43 -7.09 2.88 -12.39
N SER A 44 -7.47 2.38 -11.21
CA SER A 44 -8.66 1.55 -11.02
C SER A 44 -9.91 2.24 -11.56
N LYS A 45 -10.12 3.52 -11.20
CA LYS A 45 -11.23 4.32 -11.72
C LYS A 45 -11.12 4.53 -13.23
N ALA A 46 -9.94 4.82 -13.76
CA ALA A 46 -9.74 5.04 -15.19
C ALA A 46 -10.00 3.77 -16.02
N VAL A 47 -9.67 2.58 -15.51
CA VAL A 47 -10.04 1.29 -16.13
C VAL A 47 -11.56 1.11 -16.15
N LYS A 48 -12.25 1.35 -15.03
CA LYS A 48 -13.71 1.28 -14.93
C LYS A 48 -14.40 2.26 -15.89
N ASP A 49 -13.84 3.46 -16.02
CA ASP A 49 -14.31 4.51 -16.93
C ASP A 49 -13.93 4.26 -18.41
N LYS A 50 -13.27 3.13 -18.74
CA LYS A 50 -12.76 2.78 -20.09
C LYS A 50 -11.74 3.78 -20.66
N LYS A 51 -11.06 4.52 -19.78
CA LYS A 51 -10.01 5.48 -20.12
C LYS A 51 -8.63 4.82 -20.22
N LEU A 52 -8.44 3.68 -19.56
CA LEU A 52 -7.24 2.85 -19.68
C LEU A 52 -7.60 1.48 -20.28
N SER A 53 -6.71 0.99 -21.16
CA SER A 53 -6.86 -0.32 -21.82
C SER A 53 -6.47 -1.46 -20.88
N THR A 54 -7.17 -2.59 -20.98
CA THR A 54 -6.84 -3.83 -20.29
C THR A 54 -6.37 -4.85 -21.32
N LYS A 55 -5.06 -5.16 -21.33
CA LYS A 55 -4.42 -6.02 -22.34
C LYS A 55 -4.87 -7.49 -22.19
N GLY A 56 -6.04 -7.82 -22.73
CA GLY A 56 -6.57 -9.21 -22.74
C GLY A 56 -7.17 -9.69 -21.41
N GLN A 57 -7.09 -8.90 -20.34
CA GLN A 57 -7.76 -9.15 -19.06
C GLN A 57 -9.10 -8.40 -18.99
N SER A 58 -10.04 -8.89 -18.16
CA SER A 58 -11.30 -8.17 -17.95
C SER A 58 -11.06 -6.85 -17.21
N ARG A 59 -11.93 -5.86 -17.45
CA ARG A 59 -11.82 -4.56 -16.78
C ARG A 59 -12.00 -4.67 -15.28
N ASP A 60 -12.90 -5.55 -14.84
CA ASP A 60 -13.19 -5.73 -13.43
C ASP A 60 -12.00 -6.34 -12.69
N GLU A 61 -11.33 -7.34 -13.29
CA GLU A 61 -10.12 -7.93 -12.72
C GLU A 61 -9.00 -6.89 -12.58
N VAL A 62 -8.71 -6.13 -13.64
CA VAL A 62 -7.64 -5.13 -13.62
C VAL A 62 -7.96 -4.00 -12.63
N ALA A 63 -9.21 -3.52 -12.62
CA ALA A 63 -9.61 -2.46 -11.71
C ALA A 63 -9.61 -2.92 -10.24
N ASP A 64 -10.03 -4.15 -9.96
CA ASP A 64 -9.97 -4.73 -8.61
C ASP A 64 -8.52 -4.93 -8.17
N HIS A 65 -7.66 -5.42 -9.05
CA HIS A 65 -6.22 -5.55 -8.78
C HIS A 65 -5.58 -4.21 -8.37
N PHE A 66 -5.78 -3.15 -9.16
CA PHE A 66 -5.28 -1.82 -8.80
C PHE A 66 -5.89 -1.29 -7.49
N GLN A 67 -7.18 -1.55 -7.24
CA GLN A 67 -7.81 -1.11 -5.99
C GLN A 67 -7.21 -1.84 -4.77
N ARG A 68 -6.86 -3.12 -4.91
CA ARG A 68 -6.20 -3.89 -3.85
C ARG A 68 -4.79 -3.35 -3.58
N LEU A 69 -3.98 -3.14 -4.61
CA LEU A 69 -2.65 -2.52 -4.47
C LEU A 69 -2.73 -1.15 -3.80
N SER A 70 -3.70 -0.32 -4.21
CA SER A 70 -3.97 0.97 -3.58
C SER A 70 -4.24 0.84 -2.08
N ASN A 71 -5.10 -0.10 -1.68
CA ASN A 71 -5.44 -0.31 -0.27
C ASN A 71 -4.26 -0.82 0.56
N ILE A 72 -3.46 -1.73 0.00
CA ILE A 72 -2.29 -2.32 0.66
C ILE A 72 -1.23 -1.24 0.92
N LEU A 73 -0.86 -0.48 -0.12
CA LEU A 73 0.10 0.62 0.03
C LEU A 73 -0.41 1.71 0.97
N ARG A 74 -1.72 1.99 0.92
CA ARG A 74 -2.38 2.89 1.88
C ARG A 74 -2.21 2.43 3.31
N TYR A 75 -2.45 1.14 3.55
CA TYR A 75 -2.28 0.55 4.87
C TYR A 75 -0.83 0.69 5.34
N PHE A 76 0.15 0.34 4.50
CA PHE A 76 1.56 0.39 4.90
C PHE A 76 2.03 1.80 5.29
N ALA A 77 1.76 2.83 4.49
CA ALA A 77 2.21 4.18 4.89
C ALA A 77 1.44 4.72 6.10
N LEU A 78 0.18 4.32 6.30
CA LEU A 78 -0.58 4.70 7.50
C LEU A 78 -0.20 3.88 8.74
N ASN A 79 0.79 2.98 8.65
CA ASN A 79 1.31 2.21 9.77
C ASN A 79 2.85 2.19 9.77
N SER A 80 3.48 3.20 9.15
CA SER A 80 4.94 3.29 9.00
C SER A 80 5.65 3.94 10.20
N GLY A 81 4.93 4.34 11.26
CA GLY A 81 5.45 5.23 12.31
C GLY A 81 5.40 6.72 11.98
N TYR A 82 4.74 7.09 10.87
CA TYR A 82 4.52 8.48 10.42
C TYR A 82 3.03 8.76 10.17
N GLU A 83 2.15 8.11 10.93
CA GLU A 83 0.73 7.97 10.65
C GLU A 83 0.01 9.31 10.53
N ASP A 84 0.23 10.22 11.48
CA ASP A 84 -0.40 11.54 11.50
C ASP A 84 -0.02 12.34 10.24
N LYS A 85 1.28 12.34 9.89
CA LYS A 85 1.80 13.01 8.69
C LYS A 85 1.25 12.37 7.41
N MET A 86 1.18 11.04 7.33
CA MET A 86 0.66 10.34 6.15
C MET A 86 -0.84 10.54 5.96
N LYS A 87 -1.61 10.61 7.05
CA LYS A 87 -3.05 10.86 7.01
C LYS A 87 -3.39 12.24 6.45
N GLU A 88 -2.67 13.28 6.89
CA GLU A 88 -2.82 14.64 6.35
C GLU A 88 -2.43 14.69 4.87
N ARG A 89 -1.28 14.09 4.52
CA ARG A 89 -0.73 14.11 3.16
C ARG A 89 -1.53 13.31 2.16
N TYR A 90 -2.18 12.23 2.56
CA TYR A 90 -2.89 11.36 1.61
C TYR A 90 -3.93 12.13 0.78
N GLN A 91 -4.70 13.02 1.41
CA GLN A 91 -5.71 13.83 0.70
C GLN A 91 -5.07 14.79 -0.30
N GLU A 92 -3.93 15.40 0.07
CA GLU A 92 -3.18 16.29 -0.82
C GLU A 92 -2.58 15.55 -2.00
N VAL A 93 -2.01 14.37 -1.74
CA VAL A 93 -1.42 13.49 -2.75
C VAL A 93 -2.48 13.03 -3.76
N VAL A 94 -3.65 12.61 -3.28
CA VAL A 94 -4.78 12.23 -4.15
C VAL A 94 -5.21 13.40 -5.03
N LYS A 95 -5.40 14.60 -4.46
CA LYS A 95 -5.77 15.80 -5.23
C LYS A 95 -4.72 16.14 -6.28
N LYS A 96 -3.44 16.10 -5.91
CA LYS A 96 -2.31 16.36 -6.81
C LYS A 96 -2.29 15.37 -7.97
N LYS A 97 -2.41 14.07 -7.70
CA LYS A 97 -2.43 13.03 -8.73
C LYS A 97 -3.67 13.10 -9.61
N GLN A 98 -4.83 13.42 -9.05
CA GLN A 98 -6.05 13.65 -9.84
C GLN A 98 -5.90 14.84 -10.80
N ALA A 99 -5.29 15.92 -10.36
CA ALA A 99 -4.99 17.07 -11.21
C ALA A 99 -3.99 16.70 -12.33
N GLU A 100 -2.92 15.98 -11.97
CA GLU A 100 -1.89 15.50 -12.90
C GLU A 100 -2.47 14.61 -13.99
N PHE A 101 -3.40 13.73 -13.63
CA PHE A 101 -4.03 12.76 -14.53
C PHE A 101 -5.33 13.26 -15.16
N SER A 102 -5.66 14.55 -14.99
CA SER A 102 -6.86 15.14 -15.58
C SER A 102 -6.71 15.35 -17.09
N GLY A 103 -7.82 15.15 -17.81
CA GLY A 103 -7.87 15.31 -19.27
C GLY A 103 -7.10 14.23 -20.05
N ARG A 104 -7.09 14.37 -21.39
CA ARG A 104 -6.52 13.35 -22.29
C ARG A 104 -5.01 13.15 -22.10
N LYS A 105 -4.25 14.25 -22.05
CA LYS A 105 -2.80 14.21 -21.80
C LYS A 105 -2.45 13.71 -20.39
N GLY A 106 -3.36 13.86 -19.43
CA GLY A 106 -3.17 13.34 -18.07
C GLY A 106 -3.32 11.82 -18.00
N ILE A 107 -4.28 11.25 -18.74
CA ILE A 107 -4.49 9.79 -18.78
C ILE A 107 -3.25 9.06 -19.34
N GLU A 108 -2.58 9.63 -20.34
CA GLU A 108 -1.35 9.09 -20.92
C GLU A 108 -0.20 8.98 -19.91
N LYS A 109 -0.25 9.75 -18.81
CA LYS A 109 0.73 9.70 -17.71
C LYS A 109 0.43 8.64 -16.67
N ILE A 110 -0.76 8.03 -16.69
CA ILE A 110 -1.11 7.04 -15.67
C ILE A 110 -0.27 5.76 -15.85
N THR A 111 -0.09 5.28 -17.09
CA THR A 111 0.71 4.07 -17.37
C THR A 111 2.17 4.19 -16.88
N PRO A 112 2.95 5.22 -17.25
CA PRO A 112 4.32 5.33 -16.74
C PRO A 112 4.37 5.51 -15.22
N ALA A 113 3.37 6.17 -14.61
CA ALA A 113 3.28 6.28 -13.15
C ALA A 113 2.97 4.93 -12.48
N ILE A 114 2.22 4.03 -13.14
CA ILE A 114 2.04 2.65 -12.70
C ILE A 114 3.37 1.91 -12.76
N ASP A 115 4.11 2.01 -13.87
CA ASP A 115 5.40 1.35 -14.03
C ASP A 115 6.41 1.79 -12.94
N GLU A 116 6.44 3.09 -12.60
CA GLU A 116 7.24 3.60 -11.48
C GLU A 116 6.82 3.01 -10.13
N CYS A 117 5.52 2.83 -9.91
CA CYS A 117 4.99 2.25 -8.69
C CYS A 117 5.23 0.75 -8.59
N ASP A 118 5.17 0.02 -9.70
CA ASP A 118 5.52 -1.40 -9.76
C ASP A 118 7.00 -1.58 -9.36
N ASN A 119 7.91 -0.78 -9.93
CA ASN A 119 9.33 -0.78 -9.54
C ASN A 119 9.55 -0.44 -8.06
N HIS A 120 8.71 0.43 -7.48
CA HIS A 120 8.78 0.75 -6.05
C HIS A 120 8.34 -0.43 -5.18
N ILE A 121 7.24 -1.10 -5.56
CA ILE A 121 6.77 -2.31 -4.87
C ILE A 121 7.84 -3.41 -4.92
N ASP A 122 8.47 -3.63 -6.08
CA ASP A 122 9.53 -4.63 -6.23
C ASP A 122 10.71 -4.32 -5.30
N LYS A 123 11.15 -3.06 -5.23
CA LYS A 123 12.21 -2.64 -4.29
C LYS A 123 11.85 -2.86 -2.84
N LEU A 124 10.61 -2.54 -2.44
CA LEU A 124 10.13 -2.79 -1.09
C LEU A 124 10.13 -4.29 -0.80
N TYR A 125 9.62 -5.11 -1.72
CA TYR A 125 9.63 -6.56 -1.58
C TYR A 125 11.05 -7.09 -1.38
N ASP A 126 11.98 -6.71 -2.24
CA ASP A 126 13.38 -7.12 -2.14
C ASP A 126 14.02 -6.68 -0.81
N SER A 127 13.75 -5.45 -0.37
CA SER A 127 14.36 -4.89 0.84
C SER A 127 13.87 -5.54 2.14
N TYR A 128 12.65 -6.09 2.14
CA TYR A 128 12.01 -6.65 3.34
C TYR A 128 11.83 -8.18 3.30
N THR A 129 12.16 -8.83 2.19
CA THR A 129 12.04 -10.30 2.04
C THR A 129 13.28 -11.00 1.49
N GLY A 130 14.24 -10.27 0.90
CA GLY A 130 15.53 -10.80 0.44
C GLY A 130 16.58 -10.86 1.53
#